data_AF-A0A2M7G8S4-F1
#
_entry.id   AF-A0A2M7G8S4-F1
#
_cell.length_a   1.000
_cell.length_b   1.000
_cell.length_c   1.000
_cell.angle_alpha   90.00
_cell.angle_beta   90.00
_cell.angle_gamma   90.00
#
_symmetry.space_group_name_H-M   'P 1'
#
loop_
_entity.id
_entity.type
_entity.pdbx_description
1 polymer ?
#
loop_
_entity_poly.entity_id
_entity_poly.type
_entity_poly.pdbx_seq_one_letter_code
_entity_poly.pdbx_strand_id
1 'polypeptide(L)'
;MVSISSLSSQIIRNYDTNNDGVISLRGQRPETERFVRDFIPGQNYDTITLTRYDHDKLFAKADIDGDGQVTRDELTGVLKLFDTNNDGELKNSGPFWNRKGELRNYEKAYGEHGVIVDQHLIHHPQPPMPPVPHYPRAVAGSSVGIRIA
;
A
#
# COMPACT_ATOMS: atom_id res chain seq x y z
N MET A 1 18.47 -6.47 2.51
CA MET A 1 18.76 -5.72 3.74
C MET A 1 18.35 -4.27 3.53
N VAL A 2 18.07 -3.53 4.59
CA VAL A 2 17.80 -2.09 4.52
C VAL A 2 18.72 -1.39 5.48
N SER A 3 19.51 -0.42 5.01
CA SER A 3 20.37 0.37 5.90
C SER A 3 19.51 1.23 6.83
N ILE A 4 19.87 1.28 8.11
CA ILE A 4 19.17 2.09 9.13
C ILE A 4 19.12 3.56 8.72
N SER A 5 20.22 4.08 8.17
CA SER A 5 20.32 5.47 7.73
C SER A 5 19.39 5.79 6.55
N SER A 6 19.20 4.83 5.64
CA SER A 6 18.29 4.95 4.51
C SER A 6 16.83 4.87 4.98
N LEU A 7 16.54 3.95 5.89
CA LEU A 7 15.22 3.78 6.49
C LEU A 7 14.80 5.03 7.28
N SER A 8 15.68 5.57 8.14
CA SER A 8 15.38 6.77 8.91
C SER A 8 15.13 7.98 8.00
N SER A 9 15.95 8.15 6.96
CA SER A 9 15.75 9.21 5.97
C SER A 9 14.47 9.04 5.15
N GLN A 10 14.05 7.80 4.88
CA GLN A 10 12.80 7.52 4.19
C GLN A 10 11.59 7.84 5.08
N ILE A 11 11.64 7.44 6.35
CA ILE A 11 10.58 7.76 7.32
C ILE A 11 10.48 9.28 7.48
N ILE A 12 11.57 10.00 7.72
CA ILE A 12 11.53 11.47 7.81
C ILE A 12 10.90 12.06 6.55
N ARG A 13 11.38 11.71 5.35
CA ARG A 13 10.81 12.25 4.10
C ARG A 13 9.31 11.99 3.91
N ASN A 14 8.77 10.93 4.48
CA ASN A 14 7.35 10.61 4.34
C ASN A 14 6.45 11.41 5.31
N TYR A 15 7.01 11.87 6.43
CA TYR A 15 6.27 12.47 7.55
C TYR A 15 6.69 13.92 7.87
N ASP A 16 7.84 14.36 7.38
CA ASP A 16 8.34 15.75 7.42
C ASP A 16 7.57 16.57 6.37
N THR A 17 6.53 17.25 6.83
CA THR A 17 5.61 18.00 5.97
C THR A 17 6.17 19.36 5.53
N ASN A 18 7.00 19.99 6.37
CA ASN A 18 7.61 21.30 6.14
C ASN A 18 9.05 21.22 5.59
N ASN A 19 9.58 20.01 5.40
CA ASN A 19 10.92 19.71 4.89
C ASN A 19 12.04 20.35 5.73
N ASP A 20 11.88 20.39 7.05
CA ASP A 20 12.89 20.93 7.96
C ASP A 20 13.87 19.86 8.49
N GLY A 21 13.65 18.60 8.12
CA GLY A 21 14.47 17.46 8.51
C GLY A 21 14.06 16.81 9.82
N VAL A 22 12.98 17.25 10.46
CA VAL A 22 12.43 16.65 11.68
C VAL A 22 10.96 16.29 11.51
N ILE A 23 10.49 15.31 12.28
CA ILE A 23 9.07 14.94 12.29
C ILE A 23 8.43 15.64 13.47
N SER A 24 7.59 16.62 13.20
CA SER A 24 6.80 17.29 14.25
C SER A 24 5.67 16.39 14.74
N LEU A 25 5.64 16.09 16.04
CA LEU A 25 4.56 15.32 16.69
C LEU A 25 3.49 16.23 17.30
N ARG A 26 3.74 17.54 17.36
CA ARG A 26 2.83 18.53 17.94
C ARG A 26 1.76 18.95 16.92
N GLY A 27 0.50 18.95 17.37
CA GLY A 27 -0.64 19.44 16.59
C GLY A 27 -1.27 18.35 15.73
N GLN A 28 -0.88 18.25 14.46
CA GLN A 28 -1.37 17.19 13.57
C GLN A 28 -0.63 15.89 13.84
N ARG A 29 -1.35 14.76 13.77
CA ARG A 29 -0.71 13.45 13.82
C ARG A 29 0.25 13.34 12.63
N PRO A 30 1.48 12.81 12.81
CA PRO A 30 2.36 12.51 11.71
C PRO A 30 1.75 11.32 10.95
N GLU A 31 0.86 11.62 10.01
CA GLU A 31 0.17 10.67 9.17
C GLU A 31 0.49 10.94 7.71
N THR A 32 0.62 9.87 6.93
CA THR A 32 0.82 9.97 5.48
C THR A 32 -0.34 9.27 4.77
N GLU A 33 -0.89 9.92 3.75
CA GLU A 33 -2.01 9.39 2.99
C GLU A 33 -1.52 8.84 1.65
N ARG A 34 -1.94 7.62 1.32
CA ARG A 34 -1.59 6.97 0.06
C ARG A 34 -2.84 6.48 -0.65
N PHE A 35 -2.95 6.86 -1.91
CA PHE A 35 -3.96 6.32 -2.82
C PHE A 35 -3.44 5.05 -3.47
N VAL A 36 -4.19 3.96 -3.31
CA VAL A 36 -3.97 2.71 -4.04
C VAL A 36 -5.09 2.55 -5.05
N ARG A 37 -4.74 2.43 -6.32
CA ARG A 37 -5.69 2.07 -7.38
C ARG A 37 -5.53 0.59 -7.69
N ASP A 38 -6.54 -0.19 -7.36
CA ASP A 38 -6.62 -1.60 -7.68
C ASP A 38 -7.28 -1.79 -9.04
N PHE A 39 -6.48 -2.20 -10.01
CA PHE A 39 -6.95 -2.62 -11.33
C PHE A 39 -7.21 -4.13 -11.30
N ILE A 40 -8.48 -4.52 -11.33
CA ILE A 40 -8.88 -5.93 -11.36
C ILE A 40 -9.25 -6.30 -12.80
N PRO A 41 -8.41 -7.07 -13.51
CA PRO A 41 -8.70 -7.44 -14.90
C PRO A 41 -10.01 -8.23 -14.98
N GLY A 42 -10.89 -7.83 -15.89
CA GLY A 42 -12.20 -8.46 -16.10
C GLY A 42 -13.36 -7.87 -15.27
N GLN A 43 -13.10 -6.88 -14.40
CA GLN A 43 -14.14 -6.07 -13.77
C GLN A 43 -14.42 -4.81 -14.60
N ASN A 44 -15.65 -4.29 -14.52
CA ASN A 44 -16.06 -3.03 -15.16
C ASN A 44 -15.82 -1.81 -14.25
N TYR A 45 -15.04 -1.97 -13.18
CA TYR A 45 -14.72 -0.89 -12.26
C TYR A 45 -13.30 -1.06 -11.72
N ASP A 46 -12.67 0.07 -11.43
CA ASP A 46 -11.48 0.14 -10.59
C ASP A 46 -11.88 0.52 -9.18
N THR A 47 -11.08 0.09 -8.20
CA THR A 47 -11.24 0.53 -6.82
C THR A 47 -10.10 1.48 -6.48
N ILE A 48 -10.42 2.69 -6.03
CA ILE A 48 -9.46 3.58 -5.39
C ILE A 48 -9.64 3.48 -3.89
N THR A 49 -8.60 3.05 -3.20
CA THR A 49 -8.57 2.96 -1.74
C THR A 49 -7.63 4.04 -1.20
N LEU A 50 -8.15 4.95 -0.37
CA LEU A 50 -7.35 5.89 0.41
C LEU A 50 -6.96 5.21 1.72
N THR A 51 -5.68 4.90 1.87
CA THR A 51 -5.14 4.34 3.11
C THR A 51 -4.28 5.40 3.79
N ARG A 52 -4.58 5.65 5.05
CA ARG A 52 -3.78 6.50 5.92
C ARG A 52 -2.84 5.63 6.72
N TYR A 53 -1.57 6.02 6.75
CA TYR A 53 -0.51 5.31 7.44
C TYR A 53 0.03 6.14 8.59
N ASP A 54 0.29 5.49 9.73
CA ASP A 54 0.92 6.08 10.90
C ASP A 54 2.06 5.21 11.43
N HIS A 55 2.98 5.87 12.15
CA HIS A 55 4.06 5.25 12.90
C HIS A 55 4.02 5.71 14.37
N ASP A 56 2.83 5.88 14.96
CA ASP A 56 2.64 6.50 16.28
C ASP A 56 3.53 5.86 17.36
N LYS A 57 3.63 4.53 17.37
CA LYS A 57 4.46 3.79 18.33
C LYS A 57 5.95 4.04 18.15
N LEU A 58 6.41 4.19 16.91
CA LEU A 58 7.80 4.46 16.61
C LEU A 58 8.18 5.85 17.07
N PHE A 59 7.36 6.84 16.73
CA PHE A 59 7.60 8.23 17.06
C PHE A 59 7.54 8.48 18.56
N ALA A 60 6.55 7.92 19.26
CA ALA A 60 6.48 7.98 20.71
C ALA A 60 7.67 7.31 21.41
N LYS A 61 8.34 6.38 20.74
CA LYS A 61 9.56 5.74 21.26
C LYS A 61 10.84 6.52 20.89
N ALA A 62 10.82 7.21 19.76
CA ALA A 62 11.95 7.94 19.22
C ALA A 62 12.13 9.32 19.86
N ASP A 63 11.03 10.01 20.21
CA ASP A 63 11.04 11.26 20.98
C ASP A 63 11.56 10.98 22.41
N ILE A 64 12.89 10.94 22.55
CA ILE A 64 13.58 10.52 23.78
C ILE A 64 13.62 11.70 24.76
N ASP A 65 13.78 12.90 24.24
CA ASP A 65 13.85 14.12 25.06
C ASP A 65 12.46 14.71 25.38
N GLY A 66 11.40 14.25 24.70
CA GLY A 66 10.02 14.65 24.95
C GLY A 66 9.70 16.04 24.41
N ASP A 67 10.51 16.56 23.48
CA ASP A 67 10.30 17.87 22.90
C ASP A 67 9.14 17.87 21.88
N GLY A 68 8.63 16.69 21.50
CA GLY A 68 7.53 16.53 20.56
C GLY A 68 7.97 16.70 19.10
N GLN A 69 9.26 16.56 18.83
CA GLN A 69 9.86 16.42 17.52
C GLN A 69 10.65 15.11 17.49
N VAL A 70 10.78 14.50 16.32
CA VAL A 70 11.64 13.33 16.15
C VAL A 70 12.72 13.68 15.16
N THR A 71 13.95 13.74 15.66
CA THR A 71 15.13 13.97 14.84
C THR A 71 15.63 12.67 14.21
N ARG A 72 16.51 12.81 13.21
CA ARG A 72 17.15 11.65 12.56
C ARG A 72 17.98 10.82 13.51
N ASP A 73 18.68 11.46 14.45
CA ASP A 73 19.55 10.77 15.39
C ASP A 73 18.75 9.95 16.40
N GLU A 74 17.64 10.50 16.88
CA GLU A 74 16.67 9.82 17.73
C GLU A 74 16.03 8.61 17.05
N LEU A 75 15.54 8.80 15.82
CA LEU A 75 14.96 7.72 15.04
C LEU A 75 15.98 6.61 14.75
N THR A 76 17.21 7.01 14.40
CA THR A 76 18.33 6.08 14.19
C THR A 76 18.68 5.33 15.47
N GLY A 77 18.61 5.99 16.63
CA GLY A 77 18.80 5.37 17.94
C GLY A 77 17.81 4.24 18.21
N VAL A 78 16.52 4.45 17.90
CA VAL A 78 15.51 3.40 18.05
C VAL A 78 15.73 2.25 17.06
N LEU A 79 16.04 2.54 15.81
CA LEU A 79 16.30 1.51 14.79
C LEU A 79 17.52 0.63 15.14
N LYS A 80 18.57 1.22 15.73
CA LYS A 80 19.74 0.50 16.22
C LYS A 80 19.42 -0.52 17.33
N LEU A 81 18.30 -0.37 18.04
CA LEU A 81 17.88 -1.39 19.03
C LEU A 81 17.54 -2.74 18.38
N PHE A 82 17.25 -2.75 17.07
CA PHE A 82 16.95 -3.96 16.31
C PHE A 82 18.15 -4.53 15.57
N ASP A 83 19.16 -3.70 15.31
CA ASP A 83 20.45 -4.07 14.70
C ASP A 83 21.29 -4.85 15.72
N THR A 84 21.08 -6.17 15.74
CA THR A 84 21.62 -7.04 16.79
C THR A 84 23.11 -7.28 16.59
N ASN A 85 23.57 -7.24 15.34
CA ASN A 85 24.97 -7.41 14.97
C ASN A 85 25.73 -6.08 14.78
N ASN A 86 25.06 -4.93 14.98
CA ASN A 86 25.62 -3.57 14.87
C ASN A 86 26.30 -3.32 13.52
N ASP A 87 25.77 -3.88 12.43
CA ASP A 87 26.32 -3.68 11.09
C ASP A 87 25.70 -2.48 10.36
N GLY A 88 24.76 -1.77 11.00
CA GLY A 88 24.08 -0.62 10.44
C GLY A 88 22.94 -0.98 9.47
N GLU A 89 22.59 -2.26 9.36
CA GLU A 89 21.57 -2.77 8.47
C GLU A 89 20.51 -3.61 9.21
N LEU A 90 19.28 -3.55 8.72
CA LEU A 90 18.20 -4.43 9.17
C LEU A 90 17.96 -5.51 8.11
N LYS A 91 18.21 -6.77 8.48
CA LYS A 91 18.00 -7.92 7.59
C LYS A 91 16.58 -8.48 7.72
N ASN A 92 15.97 -8.84 6.58
CA ASN A 92 14.65 -9.49 6.56
C ASN A 92 14.74 -10.96 7.07
N SER A 93 15.86 -11.61 6.80
CA SER A 93 16.14 -13.00 7.19
C SER A 93 17.22 -13.05 8.27
N GLY A 94 17.03 -13.88 9.29
CA GLY A 94 18.07 -14.15 10.28
C GLY A 94 19.18 -15.04 9.71
N PRO A 95 20.30 -15.20 10.46
CA PRO A 95 21.46 -15.98 10.02
C PRO A 95 21.19 -17.49 9.85
N PHE A 96 20.00 -17.97 10.25
CA PHE A 96 19.58 -19.36 10.14
C PHE A 96 18.11 -19.43 9.69
N TRP A 97 17.71 -20.52 9.03
CA TRP A 97 16.37 -20.72 8.44
C TRP A 97 15.21 -20.65 9.46
N ASN A 98 15.50 -20.72 10.76
CA ASN A 98 14.52 -20.69 11.85
C ASN A 98 14.44 -19.36 12.61
N ARG A 99 15.21 -18.32 12.22
CA ARG A 99 15.24 -17.03 12.93
C ARG A 99 14.66 -15.91 12.06
N LYS A 100 13.70 -15.16 12.63
CA LYS A 100 13.18 -13.93 12.01
C LYS A 100 14.29 -12.88 11.96
N GLY A 101 14.43 -12.19 10.84
CA GLY A 101 15.42 -11.12 10.68
C GLY A 101 15.06 -9.87 11.49
N GLU A 102 16.05 -9.02 11.69
CA GLU A 102 15.98 -7.76 12.45
C GLU A 102 14.89 -6.83 11.91
N LEU A 103 14.79 -6.73 10.58
CA LEU A 103 13.76 -5.93 9.91
C LEU A 103 12.36 -6.42 10.26
N ARG A 104 12.14 -7.74 10.30
CA ARG A 104 10.84 -8.32 10.66
C ARG A 104 10.48 -8.09 12.12
N ASN A 105 11.49 -8.04 12.99
CA ASN A 105 11.28 -7.74 14.41
C ASN A 105 10.90 -6.26 14.58
N TYR A 106 11.57 -5.36 13.85
CA TYR A 106 11.20 -3.95 13.76
C TYR A 106 9.78 -3.78 13.22
N GLU A 107 9.46 -4.32 12.05
CA GLU A 107 8.13 -4.21 11.42
C GLU A 107 7.01 -4.74 12.33
N LYS A 108 7.29 -5.80 13.10
CA LYS A 108 6.32 -6.34 14.06
C LYS A 108 6.09 -5.39 15.25
N ALA A 109 7.13 -4.69 15.71
CA ALA A 109 7.06 -3.82 16.88
C ALA A 109 6.57 -2.41 16.55
N TYR A 110 7.07 -1.86 15.46
CA TYR A 110 6.97 -0.45 15.06
C TYR A 110 6.67 -0.28 13.56
N GLY A 111 6.23 -1.34 12.87
CA GLY A 111 5.86 -1.24 11.47
C GLY A 111 4.71 -0.26 11.25
N GLU A 112 4.66 0.24 10.02
CA GLU A 112 3.65 1.19 9.58
C GLU A 112 2.25 0.60 9.70
N HIS A 113 1.36 1.31 10.38
CA HIS A 113 -0.03 0.91 10.57
C HIS A 113 -0.90 1.66 9.57
N GLY A 114 -1.56 0.93 8.66
CA GLY A 114 -2.45 1.49 7.65
C GLY A 114 -3.93 1.29 8.01
N VAL A 115 -4.74 2.35 7.92
CA VAL A 115 -6.20 2.32 8.06
C VAL A 115 -6.84 2.81 6.76
N ILE A 116 -7.81 2.06 6.24
CA ILE A 116 -8.59 2.49 5.08
C ILE A 116 -9.49 3.64 5.54
N VAL A 117 -9.30 4.81 4.94
CA VAL A 117 -10.09 6.02 5.21
C VAL A 117 -11.28 6.10 4.28
N ASP A 118 -11.05 5.82 2.99
CA ASP A 118 -12.09 5.90 1.97
C ASP A 118 -11.85 4.83 0.89
N GLN A 119 -12.94 4.39 0.26
CA GLN A 119 -12.91 3.47 -0.86
C GLN A 119 -13.94 3.90 -1.90
N HIS A 120 -13.46 4.19 -3.11
CA HIS A 120 -14.28 4.66 -4.22
C HIS A 120 -14.20 3.73 -5.44
N LEU A 121 -15.34 3.46 -6.07
CA LEU A 121 -15.44 2.61 -7.26
C LEU A 121 -15.56 3.47 -8.52
N ILE A 122 -14.57 3.37 -9.42
CA ILE A 122 -14.59 4.07 -10.71
C ILE A 122 -15.02 3.08 -11.78
N HIS A 123 -16.26 3.20 -12.26
CA HIS A 123 -16.76 2.40 -13.36
C HIS A 123 -16.06 2.78 -14.66
N HIS A 124 -15.62 1.78 -15.41
CA HIS A 124 -15.10 1.99 -16.75
C HIS A 124 -16.27 2.35 -17.69
N PRO A 125 -16.07 3.27 -18.64
CA PRO A 125 -17.05 3.47 -19.70
C PRO A 125 -17.19 2.17 -20.48
N GLN A 126 -18.40 1.63 -20.57
CA GLN A 126 -18.66 0.47 -21.43
C GLN A 126 -18.30 0.85 -22.87
N PRO A 127 -17.48 0.06 -23.58
CA PRO A 127 -17.33 0.26 -25.01
C PRO A 127 -18.74 0.14 -25.65
N PRO A 128 -19.06 0.99 -26.65
CA PRO A 128 -20.33 0.86 -27.35
C PRO A 128 -20.48 -0.58 -27.84
N MET A 129 -21.64 -1.19 -27.56
CA MET A 129 -21.89 -2.56 -27.97
C MET A 129 -21.64 -2.69 -29.48
N PRO A 130 -20.94 -3.75 -29.93
CA PRO A 130 -20.83 -4.00 -31.36
C PRO A 130 -22.25 -4.12 -31.95
N PRO A 131 -22.50 -3.61 -33.15
CA PRO A 131 -23.81 -3.71 -33.78
C PRO A 131 -24.23 -5.19 -33.83
N VAL A 132 -25.42 -5.48 -33.30
CA VAL A 132 -25.99 -6.83 -33.33
C VAL A 132 -26.11 -7.27 -34.79
N PRO A 133 -25.43 -8.37 -35.21
CA PRO A 133 -25.56 -8.86 -36.57
C PRO A 133 -27.02 -9.16 -36.86
N HIS A 134 -27.60 -8.45 -37.83
CA HIS A 134 -28.93 -8.76 -38.33
C HIS A 134 -28.78 -9.99 -39.23
N TYR A 135 -28.91 -11.17 -38.66
CA TYR A 135 -29.07 -12.38 -39.46
C TYR A 135 -30.44 -12.28 -40.16
N PRO A 136 -30.52 -12.37 -41.50
CA PRO A 136 -31.80 -12.49 -42.15
C PRO A 136 -32.48 -13.75 -41.61
N ARG A 137 -33.70 -13.58 -41.10
CA ARG A 137 -34.54 -14.69 -40.64
C ARG A 137 -34.75 -15.60 -41.85
N ALA A 138 -34.14 -16.80 -41.83
CA ALA A 138 -34.43 -17.80 -42.84
C ALA A 138 -35.93 -18.05 -42.83
N VAL A 139 -36.61 -17.65 -43.91
CA VAL A 139 -38.00 -17.99 -44.15
C VAL A 139 -38.00 -19.50 -44.34
N ALA A 140 -38.43 -20.25 -43.32
CA ALA A 140 -38.62 -21.69 -43.43
C ALA A 140 -39.65 -21.91 -44.55
N GLY A 141 -39.16 -22.36 -45.71
CA GLY A 141 -40.01 -22.74 -46.83
C GLY A 141 -40.92 -23.86 -46.38
N SER A 142 -42.22 -23.59 -46.37
CA SER A 142 -43.27 -24.57 -46.15
C SER A 142 -43.08 -25.75 -47.12
N SER A 143 -42.90 -26.94 -46.57
CA SER A 143 -42.91 -28.20 -47.30
C SER A 143 -44.30 -28.44 -47.89
N VAL A 144 -44.43 -28.24 -49.20
CA VAL A 144 -45.60 -28.70 -49.96
C VAL A 144 -45.40 -30.19 -50.23
N GLY A 145 -46.09 -31.02 -49.46
CA GLY A 145 -46.22 -32.45 -49.75
C GLY A 145 -47.19 -32.66 -50.91
N ILE A 146 -46.69 -33.08 -52.07
CA ILE A 146 -47.52 -33.69 -53.11
C ILE A 146 -47.35 -35.20 -52.99
N ARG A 147 -48.42 -35.87 -52.56
CA ARG A 147 -48.63 -37.31 -52.77
C ARG A 147 -49.40 -37.47 -54.07
N ILE A 148 -48.88 -38.26 -55.01
CA ILE A 148 -49.70 -38.84 -56.08
C ILE A 148 -49.58 -40.36 -55.96
N ALA A 149 -50.77 -40.96 -55.90
CA ALA A 149 -51.05 -42.39 -55.86
C ALA A 149 -50.95 -43.01 -57.26
#